data_AF-A0A4Z2CQU2-F1
#
_entry.id   AF-A0A4Z2CQU2-F1
#
_cell.length_a   1.000
_cell.length_b   1.000
_cell.length_c   1.000
_cell.angle_alpha   90.00
_cell.angle_beta   90.00
_cell.angle_gamma   90.00
#
_symmetry.space_group_name_H-M   'P 1'
#
loop_
_entity.id
_entity.type
_entity.pdbx_description
1 polymer ?
#
loop_
_entity_poly.entity_id
_entity_poly.type
_entity_poly.pdbx_seq_one_letter_code
_entity_poly.pdbx_strand_id
1 'polypeptide(L)'
;MKLFCAVLLILASISTVCIHSKRYLFYDVFYGEGFNLRRDVYIRVANTVRLLRDPHQIPNFGLHGTDVRELTGDDWILVLPPWGPLPHWFHDRSYEKYTTNTNAFNWSGIQWSMFFDLNSLSLFVPVMDLIDFQRSVLNSQSLHKSSSPLKIDLALQLVRGDFDANVEQYQNINNRKVYFCPNGIRELYRSNDSSLSTNPPMELFEGSSFTSHNGILPMTASAYDCVTGDLEPVHLAPFLIQLIRNSKQPITTLYLGSAQSIIHGHWSEWSPEYWTVRRSITLANHLRDIGDHYRGAYLHSYDVSDRTVPPLIVEHLGPGSGWLRSKWPLSPAVGGPYIAVHWRRGDFVTTSTTTTTTTSTSNRSPDSVSAAQQILDAIKIFNQYEDRHIDTVYLATDTDKQELESLKSLLYPFQVFHFEPSESEWLSYGPGGLALIDQWICAHARYFIGTSSSTFTFRIVEERSIMGFLKNTTLNNLCPNGPIHLYKPNHYNIQSSTCETLTEWSVIYEKQYTISSSSPIKSSLISDELLLNRQITDEL
;
A
#
# COMPACT_ATOMS: atom_id res chain seq x y z
N MET A 1 -8.05 60.33 -45.96
CA MET A 1 -8.18 60.24 -44.49
C MET A 1 -9.33 59.28 -44.22
N LYS A 2 -9.09 57.98 -44.10
CA LYS A 2 -8.50 57.25 -42.96
C LYS A 2 -9.40 57.24 -41.72
N LEU A 3 -9.54 56.02 -41.19
CA LEU A 3 -10.04 55.61 -39.88
C LEU A 3 -11.55 55.65 -39.68
N PHE A 4 -12.19 54.49 -39.89
CA PHE A 4 -13.01 53.79 -38.88
C PHE A 4 -13.64 52.53 -39.52
N CYS A 5 -12.82 51.55 -39.91
CA CYS A 5 -13.32 50.22 -40.31
C CYS A 5 -12.32 49.08 -40.02
N ALA A 6 -11.47 49.26 -39.00
CA ALA A 6 -10.42 48.30 -38.63
C ALA A 6 -10.38 48.04 -37.12
N VAL A 7 -11.55 47.84 -36.48
CA VAL A 7 -11.64 47.47 -35.05
C VAL A 7 -12.37 46.14 -34.83
N LEU A 8 -12.75 45.41 -35.88
CA LEU A 8 -13.51 44.15 -35.75
C LEU A 8 -12.73 42.86 -36.06
N LEU A 9 -11.40 42.92 -36.20
CA LEU A 9 -10.58 41.76 -36.61
C LEU A 9 -9.29 41.52 -35.79
N ILE A 10 -9.16 42.08 -34.58
CA ILE A 10 -8.02 41.80 -33.68
C ILE A 10 -8.50 41.43 -32.26
N LEU A 11 -9.42 40.48 -32.17
CA LEU A 11 -9.67 39.67 -30.96
C LEU A 11 -9.70 38.17 -31.28
N ALA A 12 -9.00 37.78 -32.35
CA ALA A 12 -8.67 36.39 -32.66
C ALA A 12 -7.17 36.16 -32.43
N SER A 13 -6.68 36.55 -31.26
CA SER A 13 -5.46 35.98 -30.68
C SER A 13 -5.91 35.32 -29.40
N ILE A 14 -6.41 34.10 -29.59
CA ILE A 14 -6.62 33.09 -28.57
C ILE A 14 -5.31 33.01 -27.77
N SER A 15 -5.26 33.73 -26.65
CA SER A 15 -4.52 33.20 -25.51
C SER A 15 -5.43 32.09 -25.01
N THR A 16 -5.24 30.89 -25.54
CA THR A 16 -5.65 29.67 -24.87
C THR A 16 -4.93 29.71 -23.54
N VAL A 17 -5.55 30.37 -22.56
CA VAL A 17 -5.37 29.99 -21.17
C VAL A 17 -5.85 28.55 -21.16
N CYS A 18 -4.92 27.60 -21.34
CA CYS A 18 -5.17 26.20 -21.08
C CYS A 18 -5.50 26.11 -19.59
N ILE A 19 -6.78 26.31 -19.26
CA ILE A 19 -7.36 25.77 -18.05
C ILE A 19 -7.26 24.27 -18.27
N HIS A 20 -6.16 23.65 -17.82
CA HIS A 20 -6.02 22.21 -17.84
C HIS A 20 -7.16 21.69 -16.98
N SER A 21 -8.17 21.08 -17.61
CA SER A 21 -9.25 20.44 -16.89
C SER A 21 -8.64 19.30 -16.09
N LYS A 22 -8.86 19.30 -14.77
CA LYS A 22 -8.45 18.22 -13.89
C LYS A 22 -8.87 16.87 -14.47
N ARG A 23 -7.97 15.89 -14.43
CA ARG A 23 -8.27 14.51 -14.79
C ARG A 23 -8.24 13.63 -13.55
N TYR A 24 -8.99 12.55 -13.55
CA TYR A 24 -9.10 11.63 -12.44
C TYR A 24 -8.78 10.21 -12.91
N LEU A 25 -7.81 9.57 -12.26
CA LEU A 25 -7.50 8.17 -12.47
C LEU A 25 -8.06 7.37 -11.31
N PHE A 26 -8.86 6.36 -11.65
CA PHE A 26 -9.42 5.37 -10.74
C PHE A 26 -8.74 4.04 -11.04
N TYR A 27 -8.69 3.17 -10.04
CA TYR A 27 -8.26 1.80 -10.26
C TYR A 27 -8.96 0.88 -9.27
N ASP A 28 -8.95 -0.41 -9.57
CA ASP A 28 -9.29 -1.44 -8.59
C ASP A 28 -8.43 -2.69 -8.80
N VAL A 29 -8.42 -3.52 -7.78
CA VAL A 29 -7.66 -4.76 -7.69
C VAL A 29 -8.63 -5.91 -7.52
N PHE A 30 -8.33 -7.05 -8.14
CA PHE A 30 -9.12 -8.28 -8.02
C PHE A 30 -9.53 -8.56 -6.55
N TYR A 31 -10.81 -8.88 -6.34
CA TYR A 31 -11.43 -8.97 -5.00
C TYR A 31 -10.71 -9.97 -4.07
N GLY A 32 -10.07 -11.01 -4.63
CA GLY A 32 -9.32 -12.00 -3.87
C GLY A 32 -8.02 -11.47 -3.26
N GLU A 33 -7.50 -10.32 -3.70
CA GLU A 33 -6.22 -9.81 -3.24
C GLU A 33 -6.30 -9.13 -1.87
N GLY A 34 -5.36 -9.49 -1.00
CA GLY A 34 -5.28 -9.00 0.38
C GLY A 34 -4.81 -7.56 0.54
N PHE A 35 -4.99 -7.03 1.76
CA PHE A 35 -4.74 -5.64 2.13
C PHE A 35 -3.31 -5.16 1.79
N ASN A 36 -2.30 -5.96 2.12
CA ASN A 36 -0.90 -5.59 1.92
C ASN A 36 -0.46 -5.65 0.44
N LEU A 37 -1.03 -6.53 -0.38
CA LEU A 37 -0.77 -6.53 -1.82
C LEU A 37 -1.40 -5.29 -2.48
N ARG A 38 -2.61 -4.91 -2.07
CA ARG A 38 -3.28 -3.69 -2.57
C ARG A 38 -2.45 -2.42 -2.28
N ARG A 39 -1.73 -2.36 -1.15
CA ARG A 39 -0.75 -1.28 -0.85
C ARG A 39 0.43 -1.29 -1.82
N ASP A 40 0.89 -2.46 -2.22
CA ASP A 40 1.93 -2.59 -3.24
C ASP A 40 1.42 -2.18 -4.65
N VAL A 41 0.17 -2.51 -4.98
CA VAL A 41 -0.47 -2.02 -6.23
C VAL A 41 -0.55 -0.50 -6.24
N TYR A 42 -0.87 0.14 -5.10
CA TYR A 42 -0.88 1.60 -5.01
C TYR A 42 0.45 2.21 -5.45
N ILE A 43 1.60 1.63 -5.07
CA ILE A 43 2.92 2.14 -5.50
C ILE A 43 3.04 2.16 -7.02
N ARG A 44 2.61 1.07 -7.68
CA ARG A 44 2.64 0.92 -9.14
C ARG A 44 1.73 1.94 -9.84
N VAL A 45 0.50 2.10 -9.33
CA VAL A 45 -0.48 3.05 -9.88
C VAL A 45 -0.05 4.50 -9.65
N ALA A 46 0.43 4.84 -8.46
CA ALA A 46 0.89 6.18 -8.13
C ALA A 46 2.10 6.57 -8.99
N ASN A 47 3.03 5.65 -9.27
CA ASN A 47 4.11 5.87 -10.23
C ASN A 47 3.62 6.06 -11.67
N THR A 48 2.52 5.40 -12.06
CA THR A 48 1.88 5.63 -13.35
C THR A 48 1.30 7.05 -13.41
N VAL A 49 0.59 7.48 -12.36
CA VAL A 49 0.05 8.85 -12.25
C VAL A 49 1.15 9.89 -12.26
N ARG A 50 2.27 9.66 -11.57
CA ARG A 50 3.44 10.53 -11.62
C ARG A 50 3.90 10.77 -13.06
N LEU A 51 4.00 9.73 -13.87
CA LEU A 51 4.39 9.84 -15.28
C LEU A 51 3.34 10.52 -16.16
N LEU A 52 2.06 10.38 -15.84
CA LEU A 52 1.00 11.11 -16.53
C LEU A 52 1.03 12.62 -16.22
N ARG A 53 1.44 12.99 -15.00
CA ARG A 53 1.59 14.38 -14.54
C ARG A 53 2.90 15.02 -15.00
N ASP A 54 3.96 14.24 -15.11
CA ASP A 54 5.27 14.69 -15.58
C ASP A 54 5.88 13.67 -16.56
N PRO A 55 5.44 13.71 -17.83
CA PRO A 55 5.93 12.80 -18.86
C PRO A 55 7.43 12.92 -19.14
N HIS A 56 8.10 14.00 -18.70
CA HIS A 56 9.56 14.13 -18.84
C HIS A 56 10.33 13.13 -17.98
N GLN A 57 9.69 12.53 -16.98
CA GLN A 57 10.27 11.46 -16.17
C GLN A 57 10.22 10.08 -16.86
N ILE A 58 9.54 9.95 -18.02
CA ILE A 58 9.50 8.69 -18.77
C ILE A 58 10.90 8.44 -19.37
N PRO A 59 11.56 7.30 -19.05
CA PRO A 59 12.84 6.97 -19.66
C PRO A 59 12.75 6.84 -21.18
N ASN A 60 13.82 7.20 -21.90
CA ASN A 60 13.84 7.18 -23.36
C ASN A 60 13.39 5.83 -23.98
N PHE A 61 13.74 4.71 -23.35
CA PHE A 61 13.34 3.38 -23.80
C PHE A 61 11.84 3.10 -23.63
N GLY A 62 11.16 3.80 -22.72
CA GLY A 62 9.72 3.69 -22.49
C GLY A 62 8.87 4.51 -23.45
N LEU A 63 9.46 5.46 -24.17
CA LEU A 63 8.73 6.39 -25.03
C LEU A 63 8.14 5.76 -26.28
N HIS A 64 8.72 4.66 -26.78
CA HIS A 64 8.22 3.95 -27.97
C HIS A 64 8.04 4.82 -29.22
N GLY A 65 8.90 5.84 -29.39
CA GLY A 65 8.84 6.80 -30.49
C GLY A 65 7.92 8.00 -30.26
N THR A 66 7.37 8.15 -29.04
CA THR A 66 6.60 9.34 -28.63
C THR A 66 7.56 10.51 -28.36
N ASP A 67 7.30 11.68 -28.95
CA ASP A 67 8.06 12.89 -28.62
C ASP A 67 7.61 13.48 -27.29
N VAL A 68 8.49 13.42 -26.28
CA VAL A 68 8.28 13.99 -24.93
C VAL A 68 8.18 15.51 -24.93
N ARG A 69 8.70 16.22 -25.94
CA ARG A 69 8.61 17.68 -26.01
C ARG A 69 7.19 18.16 -26.27
N GLU A 70 6.38 17.31 -26.91
CA GLU A 70 4.96 17.57 -27.10
C GLU A 70 4.12 17.06 -25.92
N LEU A 71 4.69 16.29 -24.99
CA LEU A 71 3.99 15.76 -23.82
C LEU A 71 3.89 16.80 -22.70
N THR A 72 2.84 17.62 -22.70
CA THR A 72 2.44 18.38 -21.51
C THR A 72 1.76 17.43 -20.53
N GLY A 73 2.20 17.45 -19.27
CA GLY A 73 1.55 16.73 -18.19
C GLY A 73 0.19 17.33 -17.86
N ASP A 74 -0.82 16.48 -17.72
CA ASP A 74 -2.16 16.91 -17.29
C ASP A 74 -2.26 16.89 -15.75
N ASP A 75 -3.18 17.66 -15.19
CA ASP A 75 -3.43 17.71 -13.74
C ASP A 75 -4.23 16.48 -13.28
N TRP A 76 -3.56 15.33 -13.22
CA TRP A 76 -4.14 14.06 -12.77
C TRP A 76 -4.24 13.95 -11.25
N ILE A 77 -5.42 13.58 -10.77
CA ILE A 77 -5.68 13.22 -9.37
C ILE A 77 -5.96 11.72 -9.32
N LEU A 78 -5.28 11.03 -8.41
CA LEU A 78 -5.52 9.60 -8.16
C LEU A 78 -6.68 9.45 -7.17
N VAL A 79 -7.79 8.89 -7.63
CA VAL A 79 -8.93 8.56 -6.77
C VAL A 79 -8.73 7.18 -6.19
N LEU A 80 -8.63 7.12 -4.86
CA LEU A 80 -8.27 5.91 -4.13
C LEU A 80 -9.46 4.95 -4.05
N PRO A 81 -9.27 3.64 -4.38
CA PRO A 81 -10.34 2.66 -4.28
C PRO A 81 -10.73 2.45 -2.82
N PRO A 82 -12.02 2.39 -2.50
CA PRO A 82 -12.44 2.05 -1.16
C PRO A 82 -11.93 0.66 -0.75
N TRP A 83 -11.66 0.48 0.53
CA TRP A 83 -11.28 -0.82 1.07
C TRP A 83 -12.52 -1.68 1.34
N GLY A 84 -12.34 -2.98 1.06
CA GLY A 84 -13.17 -4.05 1.56
C GLY A 84 -14.50 -4.28 0.82
N PRO A 85 -15.12 -5.45 1.04
CA PRO A 85 -14.70 -6.50 1.97
C PRO A 85 -13.51 -7.28 1.41
N LEU A 86 -12.50 -7.56 2.26
CA LEU A 86 -11.34 -8.35 1.88
C LEU A 86 -11.48 -9.78 2.43
N PRO A 87 -11.34 -10.85 1.61
CA PRO A 87 -11.55 -12.22 2.07
C PRO A 87 -10.74 -12.59 3.32
N HIS A 88 -9.47 -12.18 3.39
CA HIS A 88 -8.59 -12.51 4.52
C HIS A 88 -9.03 -11.87 5.84
N TRP A 89 -9.77 -10.76 5.84
CA TRP A 89 -10.31 -10.16 7.07
C TRP A 89 -11.33 -11.06 7.79
N PHE A 90 -11.91 -12.02 7.06
CA PHE A 90 -12.92 -12.94 7.57
C PHE A 90 -12.40 -14.37 7.73
N HIS A 91 -11.19 -14.65 7.23
CA HIS A 91 -10.47 -15.91 7.51
C HIS A 91 -9.52 -15.77 8.70
N ASP A 92 -9.37 -14.56 9.24
CA ASP A 92 -8.69 -14.33 10.51
C ASP A 92 -9.49 -14.99 11.64
N ARG A 93 -8.91 -16.03 12.23
CA ARG A 93 -9.56 -16.84 13.26
C ARG A 93 -9.33 -16.29 14.67
N SER A 94 -8.44 -15.31 14.83
CA SER A 94 -8.16 -14.71 16.14
C SER A 94 -9.36 -13.95 16.70
N TYR A 95 -10.27 -13.51 15.82
CA TYR A 95 -11.38 -12.62 16.15
C TYR A 95 -12.77 -13.19 15.82
N GLU A 96 -12.93 -14.52 15.86
CA GLU A 96 -14.21 -15.21 15.58
C GLU A 96 -15.40 -14.62 16.37
N LYS A 97 -15.15 -14.11 17.59
CA LYS A 97 -16.15 -13.42 18.42
C LYS A 97 -16.75 -12.17 17.77
N TYR A 98 -15.96 -11.45 16.97
CA TYR A 98 -16.41 -10.24 16.27
C TYR A 98 -16.90 -10.55 14.85
N THR A 99 -16.32 -11.55 14.18
CA THR A 99 -16.68 -11.90 12.80
C THR A 99 -17.97 -12.72 12.69
N THR A 100 -18.37 -13.45 13.73
CA THR A 100 -19.61 -14.27 13.75
C THR A 100 -20.91 -13.46 13.76
N ASN A 101 -20.86 -12.18 14.17
CA ASN A 101 -22.03 -11.27 14.17
C ASN A 101 -21.88 -10.06 13.22
N THR A 102 -20.72 -9.86 12.58
CA THR A 102 -20.54 -8.78 11.59
C THR A 102 -20.63 -9.33 10.17
N ASN A 103 -21.70 -8.97 9.46
CA ASN A 103 -21.80 -9.18 8.03
C ASN A 103 -20.58 -8.56 7.32
N ALA A 104 -19.93 -9.28 6.41
CA ALA A 104 -18.78 -8.78 5.64
C ALA A 104 -19.05 -7.43 4.96
N PHE A 105 -20.33 -7.17 4.66
CA PHE A 105 -20.85 -5.89 4.16
C PHE A 105 -20.54 -4.68 5.04
N ASN A 106 -20.36 -4.83 6.35
CA ASN A 106 -20.03 -3.73 7.26
C ASN A 106 -18.60 -3.21 7.06
N TRP A 107 -17.72 -4.02 6.47
CA TRP A 107 -16.33 -3.67 6.20
C TRP A 107 -16.08 -3.47 4.70
N SER A 108 -16.98 -2.73 4.05
CA SER A 108 -16.88 -2.37 2.64
C SER A 108 -17.11 -0.88 2.42
N GLY A 109 -16.42 -0.31 1.43
CA GLY A 109 -16.53 1.12 1.16
C GLY A 109 -15.68 1.99 2.09
N ILE A 110 -14.65 1.42 2.74
CA ILE A 110 -13.88 2.13 3.75
C ILE A 110 -12.88 3.08 3.08
N GLN A 111 -12.78 4.29 3.58
CA GLN A 111 -11.89 5.33 3.06
C GLN A 111 -10.42 5.06 3.42
N TRP A 112 -9.49 5.50 2.57
CA TRP A 112 -8.05 5.42 2.83
C TRP A 112 -7.63 6.30 4.01
N SER A 113 -8.31 7.42 4.23
CA SER A 113 -8.09 8.30 5.38
C SER A 113 -8.28 7.62 6.74
N MET A 114 -8.99 6.48 6.80
CA MET A 114 -9.09 5.64 8.00
C MET A 114 -7.79 4.89 8.32
N PHE A 115 -6.90 4.70 7.33
CA PHE A 115 -5.72 3.85 7.46
C PHE A 115 -4.41 4.60 7.21
N PHE A 116 -4.42 5.61 6.34
CA PHE A 116 -3.24 6.33 5.88
C PHE A 116 -3.45 7.85 5.92
N ASP A 117 -2.37 8.59 6.13
CA ASP A 117 -2.39 10.06 6.05
C ASP A 117 -2.41 10.51 4.58
N LEU A 118 -3.56 11.02 4.13
CA LEU A 118 -3.72 11.49 2.76
C LEU A 118 -2.88 12.73 2.45
N ASN A 119 -2.46 13.52 3.45
CA ASN A 119 -1.56 14.64 3.20
C ASN A 119 -0.17 14.13 2.79
N SER A 120 0.32 13.08 3.44
CA SER A 120 1.57 12.42 3.08
C SER A 120 1.53 11.87 1.65
N LEU A 121 0.47 11.13 1.30
CA LEU A 121 0.29 10.58 -0.05
C LEU A 121 0.21 11.70 -1.11
N SER A 122 -0.51 12.79 -0.80
CA SER A 122 -0.73 13.92 -1.71
C SER A 122 0.53 14.71 -2.07
N LEU A 123 1.57 14.63 -1.23
CA LEU A 123 2.88 15.22 -1.51
C LEU A 123 3.68 14.46 -2.58
N PHE A 124 3.32 13.20 -2.88
CA PHE A 124 3.90 12.45 -3.99
C PHE A 124 3.09 12.66 -5.27
N VAL A 125 1.80 12.33 -5.24
CA VAL A 125 0.83 12.64 -6.30
C VAL A 125 -0.48 13.06 -5.64
N PRO A 126 -1.25 14.01 -6.19
CA PRO A 126 -2.54 14.38 -5.61
C PRO A 126 -3.46 13.16 -5.51
N VAL A 127 -3.92 12.84 -4.29
CA VAL A 127 -4.86 11.76 -4.04
C VAL A 127 -6.14 12.27 -3.41
N MET A 128 -7.23 11.51 -3.55
CA MET A 128 -8.45 11.72 -2.78
C MET A 128 -9.24 10.43 -2.60
N ASP A 129 -10.02 10.36 -1.53
CA ASP A 129 -10.97 9.26 -1.33
C ASP A 129 -12.09 9.28 -2.40
N LEU A 130 -12.56 8.10 -2.81
CA LEU A 130 -13.63 7.97 -3.81
C LEU A 130 -14.89 8.76 -3.42
N ILE A 131 -15.25 8.72 -2.15
CA ILE A 131 -16.46 9.41 -1.68
C ILE A 131 -16.33 10.94 -1.78
N ASP A 132 -15.13 11.48 -1.60
CA ASP A 132 -14.89 12.92 -1.75
C ASP A 132 -14.94 13.33 -3.22
N PHE A 133 -14.47 12.46 -4.13
CA PHE A 133 -14.65 12.66 -5.56
C PHE A 133 -16.15 12.73 -5.90
N GLN A 134 -16.93 11.74 -5.46
CA GLN A 134 -18.38 11.70 -5.74
C GLN A 134 -19.10 12.92 -5.17
N ARG A 135 -18.82 13.32 -3.93
CA ARG A 135 -19.37 14.54 -3.32
C ARG A 135 -19.03 15.78 -4.13
N SER A 136 -17.77 15.92 -4.59
CA SER A 136 -17.35 17.08 -5.39
C SER A 136 -18.11 17.20 -6.71
N VAL A 137 -18.37 16.07 -7.37
CA VAL A 137 -19.14 16.01 -8.63
C VAL A 137 -20.62 16.30 -8.37
N LEU A 138 -21.22 15.68 -7.35
CA LEU A 138 -22.63 15.88 -7.00
C LEU A 138 -22.93 17.34 -6.60
N ASN A 139 -22.04 17.96 -5.82
CA ASN A 139 -22.18 19.38 -5.46
C ASN A 139 -22.16 20.25 -6.72
N SER A 140 -21.26 19.97 -7.66
CA SER A 140 -21.20 20.67 -8.95
C SER A 140 -22.46 20.45 -9.80
N GLN A 141 -23.00 19.23 -9.84
CA GLN A 141 -24.22 18.90 -10.58
C GLN A 141 -25.48 19.56 -9.97
N SER A 142 -25.55 19.64 -8.64
CA SER A 142 -26.65 20.29 -7.93
C SER A 142 -26.74 21.79 -8.24
N LEU A 143 -25.58 22.46 -8.33
CA LEU A 143 -25.45 23.85 -8.77
C LEU A 143 -25.95 24.02 -10.22
N HIS A 144 -25.79 23.02 -11.07
CA HIS A 144 -26.16 23.03 -12.48
C HIS A 144 -27.51 22.36 -12.80
N LYS A 145 -28.30 21.92 -11.81
CA LYS A 145 -29.59 21.22 -11.97
C LYS A 145 -29.53 20.03 -12.94
N SER A 146 -28.44 19.25 -12.91
CA SER A 146 -28.30 18.02 -13.69
C SER A 146 -28.46 16.79 -12.79
N SER A 147 -29.24 15.80 -13.20
CA SER A 147 -29.50 14.56 -12.45
C SER A 147 -28.85 13.33 -13.09
N SER A 148 -27.81 13.52 -13.91
CA SER A 148 -27.16 12.42 -14.64
C SER A 148 -26.38 11.51 -13.68
N PRO A 149 -26.49 10.18 -13.82
CA PRO A 149 -25.68 9.24 -13.03
C PRO A 149 -24.19 9.52 -13.28
N LEU A 150 -23.38 9.36 -12.23
CA LEU A 150 -21.95 9.60 -12.31
C LEU A 150 -21.31 8.54 -13.21
N LYS A 151 -20.73 8.99 -14.33
CA LYS A 151 -20.12 8.14 -15.36
C LYS A 151 -18.64 8.44 -15.52
N ILE A 152 -17.84 7.38 -15.56
CA ILE A 152 -16.44 7.39 -15.97
C ILE A 152 -16.38 7.47 -17.51
N ASP A 153 -15.42 8.21 -18.08
CA ASP A 153 -15.33 8.37 -19.54
C ASP A 153 -14.84 7.07 -20.20
N LEU A 154 -13.80 6.46 -19.63
CA LEU A 154 -13.21 5.21 -20.13
C LEU A 154 -12.80 4.27 -18.98
N ALA A 155 -13.24 3.02 -19.03
CA ALA A 155 -12.72 1.94 -18.21
C ALA A 155 -11.87 0.98 -19.06
N LEU A 156 -10.63 0.74 -18.63
CA LEU A 156 -9.69 -0.18 -19.25
C LEU A 156 -9.48 -1.40 -18.37
N GLN A 157 -9.80 -2.58 -18.89
CA GLN A 157 -9.39 -3.83 -18.26
C GLN A 157 -7.91 -4.07 -18.55
N LEU A 158 -7.11 -4.20 -17.50
CA LEU A 158 -5.73 -4.64 -17.64
C LEU A 158 -5.70 -6.17 -17.69
N VAL A 159 -5.09 -6.72 -18.74
CA VAL A 159 -4.93 -8.16 -18.93
C VAL A 159 -3.44 -8.46 -18.97
N ARG A 160 -2.96 -9.23 -17.99
CA ARG A 160 -1.57 -9.70 -17.99
C ARG A 160 -1.37 -10.62 -19.19
N GLY A 161 -0.28 -10.42 -19.93
CA GLY A 161 -0.05 -10.97 -21.27
C GLY A 161 0.16 -12.48 -21.39
N ASP A 162 -0.58 -13.31 -20.66
CA ASP A 162 -0.55 -14.78 -20.79
C ASP A 162 -1.67 -15.31 -21.71
N PHE A 163 -2.41 -14.45 -22.41
CA PHE A 163 -3.44 -14.89 -23.35
C PHE A 163 -2.87 -15.16 -24.75
N ASP A 164 -2.00 -16.17 -24.84
CA ASP A 164 -1.78 -16.91 -26.08
C ASP A 164 -2.30 -18.34 -25.87
N ALA A 165 -3.43 -18.67 -26.50
CA ALA A 165 -4.00 -20.01 -26.40
C ALA A 165 -3.11 -21.09 -27.04
N ASN A 166 -2.02 -20.72 -27.73
CA ASN A 166 -1.24 -21.64 -28.55
C ASN A 166 0.30 -21.46 -28.52
N VAL A 167 0.89 -20.54 -27.75
CA VAL A 167 2.34 -20.32 -27.78
C VAL A 167 2.96 -20.23 -26.39
N GLU A 168 3.73 -21.25 -26.03
CA GLU A 168 4.68 -21.22 -24.92
C GLU A 168 5.82 -20.22 -25.24
N GLN A 169 6.07 -19.29 -24.30
CA GLN A 169 7.22 -18.38 -24.16
C GLN A 169 7.26 -17.03 -24.91
N TYR A 170 7.45 -16.00 -24.08
CA TYR A 170 7.94 -14.67 -24.41
C TYR A 170 9.36 -14.73 -25.01
N GLN A 171 9.48 -14.58 -26.32
CA GLN A 171 10.75 -14.28 -26.98
C GLN A 171 10.66 -12.98 -27.79
N ASN A 172 10.75 -11.82 -27.11
CA ASN A 172 11.44 -10.64 -27.66
C ASN A 172 11.51 -9.49 -26.62
N ILE A 173 12.61 -9.43 -25.89
CA ILE A 173 12.95 -8.33 -24.95
C ILE A 173 13.04 -6.97 -25.67
N ASN A 174 13.14 -6.95 -26.99
CA ASN A 174 13.29 -5.73 -27.80
C ASN A 174 11.97 -5.01 -28.15
N ASN A 175 10.79 -5.52 -27.74
CA ASN A 175 9.49 -4.92 -28.11
C ASN A 175 8.52 -4.77 -26.92
N ARG A 176 9.05 -4.46 -25.73
CA ARG A 176 8.28 -4.20 -24.49
C ARG A 176 7.37 -2.98 -24.65
N LYS A 177 6.08 -3.16 -24.93
CA LYS A 177 5.11 -2.06 -25.03
C LYS A 177 3.72 -2.50 -24.52
N VAL A 178 2.86 -1.52 -24.32
CA VAL A 178 1.42 -1.74 -24.07
C VAL A 178 0.65 -1.65 -25.39
N TYR A 179 -0.30 -2.55 -25.57
CA TYR A 179 -1.20 -2.58 -26.72
C TYR A 179 -2.63 -2.78 -26.24
N PHE A 180 -3.60 -2.50 -27.10
CA PHE A 180 -4.95 -3.03 -26.89
C PHE A 180 -4.93 -4.56 -26.95
N CYS A 181 -5.86 -5.21 -26.26
CA CYS A 181 -6.01 -6.66 -26.38
C CYS A 181 -6.25 -7.10 -27.83
N PRO A 182 -5.96 -8.38 -28.16
CA PRO A 182 -6.37 -8.99 -29.43
C PRO A 182 -7.88 -8.87 -29.67
N ASN A 183 -8.28 -8.75 -30.94
CA ASN A 183 -9.66 -8.45 -31.35
C ASN A 183 -10.72 -9.31 -30.63
N GLY A 184 -10.54 -10.63 -30.54
CA GLY A 184 -11.52 -11.51 -29.91
C GLY A 184 -11.76 -11.24 -28.42
N ILE A 185 -10.73 -10.86 -27.66
CA ILE A 185 -10.87 -10.47 -26.24
C ILE A 185 -11.37 -9.03 -26.15
N ARG A 186 -10.84 -8.15 -26.98
CA ARG A 186 -11.19 -6.73 -27.01
C ARG A 186 -12.66 -6.50 -27.32
N GLU A 187 -13.23 -7.31 -28.22
CA GLU A 187 -14.65 -7.30 -28.56
C GLU A 187 -15.53 -7.63 -27.36
N LEU A 188 -15.11 -8.51 -26.44
CA LEU A 188 -15.86 -8.79 -25.20
C LEU A 188 -16.02 -7.55 -24.31
N TYR A 189 -15.02 -6.65 -24.32
CA TYR A 189 -15.07 -5.41 -23.55
C TYR A 189 -15.72 -4.26 -24.32
N ARG A 190 -15.66 -4.25 -25.67
CA ARG A 190 -16.26 -3.18 -26.48
C ARG A 190 -17.71 -3.44 -26.89
N SER A 191 -18.15 -4.70 -26.92
CA SER A 191 -19.50 -5.08 -27.33
C SER A 191 -20.52 -4.80 -26.23
N ASN A 192 -21.02 -3.56 -26.20
CA ASN A 192 -22.40 -3.33 -25.81
C ASN A 192 -23.29 -3.76 -26.99
N ASP A 193 -23.42 -5.06 -27.28
CA ASP A 193 -24.41 -5.49 -28.26
C ASP A 193 -25.81 -5.24 -27.70
N SER A 194 -26.33 -4.12 -28.15
CA SER A 194 -27.55 -3.41 -27.78
C SER A 194 -28.82 -4.17 -28.16
N SER A 195 -28.91 -5.46 -27.83
CA SER A 195 -30.17 -6.22 -27.87
C SER A 195 -30.29 -7.39 -26.89
N LEU A 196 -29.21 -7.84 -26.21
CA LEU A 196 -29.25 -9.05 -25.37
C LEU A 196 -28.52 -9.01 -24.02
N SER A 197 -27.68 -8.00 -23.72
CA SER A 197 -27.01 -7.89 -22.40
C SER A 197 -27.36 -6.56 -21.72
N THR A 198 -27.95 -6.64 -20.53
CA THR A 198 -28.24 -5.48 -19.66
C THR A 198 -27.08 -5.11 -18.74
N ASN A 199 -25.99 -5.88 -18.75
CA ASN A 199 -24.89 -5.74 -17.78
C ASN A 199 -23.62 -5.21 -18.46
N PRO A 200 -22.87 -4.31 -17.79
CA PRO A 200 -21.59 -3.82 -18.30
C PRO A 200 -20.57 -4.96 -18.42
N PRO A 201 -19.58 -4.83 -19.32
CA PRO A 201 -18.57 -5.88 -19.55
C PRO A 201 -17.59 -6.05 -18.37
N MET A 202 -17.53 -5.07 -17.46
CA MET A 202 -16.88 -5.19 -16.16
C MET A 202 -17.64 -4.37 -15.12
N GLU A 203 -17.61 -4.83 -13.88
CA GLU A 203 -18.05 -4.06 -12.72
C GLU A 203 -16.93 -3.12 -12.26
N LEU A 204 -17.26 -1.87 -11.96
CA LEU A 204 -16.31 -0.94 -11.36
C LEU A 204 -16.31 -1.14 -9.84
N PHE A 205 -15.12 -1.31 -9.25
CA PHE A 205 -14.91 -1.62 -7.84
C PHE A 205 -15.54 -2.96 -7.42
N GLU A 206 -15.22 -4.02 -8.16
CA GLU A 206 -15.80 -5.36 -8.02
C GLU A 206 -15.73 -5.85 -6.55
N GLY A 207 -16.85 -6.39 -6.07
CA GLY A 207 -16.96 -6.90 -4.69
C GLY A 207 -17.19 -5.82 -3.64
N SER A 208 -17.07 -4.53 -3.97
CA SER A 208 -17.46 -3.44 -3.07
C SER A 208 -18.98 -3.40 -2.93
N SER A 209 -19.49 -3.52 -1.71
CA SER A 209 -20.90 -3.31 -1.44
C SER A 209 -21.17 -1.82 -1.28
N PHE A 210 -21.61 -1.18 -2.37
CA PHE A 210 -22.11 0.18 -2.32
C PHE A 210 -23.49 0.18 -1.67
N THR A 211 -23.56 0.66 -0.43
CA THR A 211 -24.80 0.74 0.33
C THR A 211 -25.09 2.19 0.69
N SER A 212 -26.34 2.49 1.01
CA SER A 212 -26.69 3.80 1.57
C SER A 212 -25.90 4.14 2.85
N HIS A 213 -25.34 3.14 3.54
CA HIS A 213 -24.62 3.30 4.81
C HIS A 213 -23.20 3.85 4.63
N ASN A 214 -22.45 3.40 3.61
CA ASN A 214 -21.12 3.96 3.34
C ASN A 214 -21.17 5.22 2.47
N GLY A 215 -22.34 5.55 1.90
CA GLY A 215 -22.56 6.80 1.16
C GLY A 215 -21.86 6.84 -0.21
N ILE A 216 -21.33 5.72 -0.68
CA ILE A 216 -20.71 5.61 -2.02
C ILE A 216 -21.79 5.21 -3.03
N LEU A 217 -21.87 5.94 -4.13
CA LEU A 217 -22.80 5.67 -5.22
C LEU A 217 -22.20 4.69 -6.24
N PRO A 218 -23.00 3.75 -6.79
CA PRO A 218 -22.58 2.95 -7.92
C PRO A 218 -22.17 3.82 -9.12
N MET A 219 -21.16 3.37 -9.86
CA MET A 219 -20.64 4.08 -11.03
C MET A 219 -20.60 3.16 -12.24
N THR A 220 -20.69 3.75 -13.43
CA THR A 220 -20.55 3.03 -14.71
C THR A 220 -19.59 3.80 -15.61
N ALA A 221 -19.05 3.16 -16.65
CA ALA A 221 -18.29 3.86 -17.68
C ALA A 221 -19.10 4.09 -18.96
N SER A 222 -18.77 5.17 -19.67
CA SER A 222 -19.32 5.52 -20.99
C SER A 222 -18.71 4.66 -22.10
N ALA A 223 -17.47 4.21 -21.92
CA ALA A 223 -16.78 3.28 -22.80
C ALA A 223 -15.95 2.29 -21.98
N TYR A 224 -15.81 1.08 -22.53
CA TYR A 224 -14.98 0.01 -21.99
C TYR A 224 -14.05 -0.50 -23.09
N ASP A 225 -12.81 -0.82 -22.73
CA ASP A 225 -11.84 -1.44 -23.60
C ASP A 225 -10.87 -2.29 -22.75
N CYS A 226 -9.92 -2.97 -23.38
CA CYS A 226 -8.89 -3.70 -22.65
C CYS A 226 -7.51 -3.57 -23.27
N VAL A 227 -6.49 -3.66 -22.41
CA VAL A 227 -5.08 -3.50 -22.76
C VAL A 227 -4.24 -4.61 -22.16
N THR A 228 -3.15 -4.94 -22.84
CA THR A 228 -2.23 -6.02 -22.48
C THR A 228 -0.80 -5.67 -22.91
N GLY A 229 0.14 -6.61 -22.72
CA GLY A 229 1.56 -6.43 -22.98
C GLY A 229 2.32 -6.08 -21.72
N ASP A 230 3.25 -5.14 -21.83
CA ASP A 230 4.16 -4.78 -20.75
C ASP A 230 3.58 -3.69 -19.85
N LEU A 231 2.84 -4.10 -18.84
CA LEU A 231 2.10 -3.20 -17.95
C LEU A 231 2.99 -2.62 -16.84
N GLU A 232 4.20 -2.18 -17.16
CA GLU A 232 5.02 -1.34 -16.27
C GLU A 232 4.60 0.13 -16.35
N PRO A 233 4.70 0.93 -15.28
CA PRO A 233 4.41 2.37 -15.33
C PRO A 233 5.10 3.10 -16.49
N VAL A 234 6.37 2.77 -16.76
CA VAL A 234 7.20 3.39 -17.82
C VAL A 234 6.73 3.07 -19.25
N HIS A 235 5.89 2.05 -19.43
CA HIS A 235 5.32 1.65 -20.72
C HIS A 235 3.82 1.95 -20.80
N LEU A 236 3.11 1.86 -19.67
CA LEU A 236 1.69 2.14 -19.55
C LEU A 236 1.38 3.63 -19.67
N ALA A 237 2.11 4.49 -18.96
CA ALA A 237 1.89 5.94 -19.01
C ALA A 237 1.96 6.52 -20.44
N PRO A 238 3.00 6.28 -21.25
CA PRO A 238 3.04 6.80 -22.63
C PRO A 238 1.90 6.26 -23.50
N PHE A 239 1.50 4.99 -23.34
CA PHE A 239 0.34 4.45 -24.03
C PHE A 239 -0.96 5.19 -23.66
N LEU A 240 -1.18 5.43 -22.36
CA LEU A 240 -2.35 6.16 -21.87
C LEU A 240 -2.37 7.61 -22.36
N ILE A 241 -1.22 8.29 -22.41
CA ILE A 241 -1.11 9.64 -22.94
C ILE A 241 -1.51 9.68 -24.43
N GLN A 242 -1.00 8.75 -25.24
CA GLN A 242 -1.37 8.65 -26.65
C GLN A 242 -2.86 8.33 -26.82
N LEU A 243 -3.40 7.40 -26.03
CA LEU A 243 -4.81 7.04 -26.04
C LEU A 243 -5.71 8.26 -25.81
N ILE A 244 -5.37 9.07 -24.81
CA ILE A 244 -6.15 10.25 -24.43
C ILE A 244 -6.07 11.35 -25.49
N ARG A 245 -4.89 11.58 -26.05
CA ARG A 245 -4.68 12.57 -27.12
C ARG A 245 -5.40 12.21 -28.41
N ASN A 246 -5.40 10.93 -28.76
CA ASN A 246 -6.00 10.42 -29.99
C ASN A 246 -7.50 10.15 -29.84
N SER A 247 -8.06 10.28 -28.63
CA SER A 247 -9.48 10.08 -28.40
C SER A 247 -10.32 11.17 -29.05
N LYS A 248 -11.39 10.78 -29.75
CA LYS A 248 -12.37 11.70 -30.34
C LYS A 248 -13.22 12.40 -29.28
N GLN A 249 -13.43 11.75 -28.13
CA GLN A 249 -14.17 12.27 -26.99
C GLN A 249 -13.17 12.63 -25.87
N PRO A 250 -13.32 13.76 -25.17
CA PRO A 250 -12.45 14.08 -24.03
C PRO A 250 -12.51 12.99 -22.95
N ILE A 251 -11.35 12.46 -22.54
CA ILE A 251 -11.24 11.47 -21.45
C ILE A 251 -10.72 12.18 -20.20
N THR A 252 -11.62 12.66 -19.35
CA THR A 252 -11.26 13.32 -18.08
C THR A 252 -11.25 12.37 -16.90
N THR A 253 -11.95 11.24 -16.99
CA THR A 253 -12.01 10.20 -15.96
C THR A 253 -11.64 8.84 -16.57
N LEU A 254 -10.59 8.21 -16.04
CA LEU A 254 -10.03 6.95 -16.53
C LEU A 254 -10.02 5.92 -15.41
N TYR A 255 -10.60 4.74 -15.63
CA TYR A 255 -10.59 3.63 -14.68
C TYR A 255 -9.69 2.49 -15.18
N LEU A 256 -8.83 1.96 -14.30
CA LEU A 256 -7.97 0.81 -14.58
C LEU A 256 -8.42 -0.41 -13.75
N GLY A 257 -9.07 -1.37 -14.41
CA GLY A 257 -9.48 -2.64 -13.80
C GLY A 257 -8.32 -3.64 -13.74
N SER A 258 -8.31 -4.51 -12.72
CA SER A 258 -7.22 -5.46 -12.44
C SER A 258 -5.83 -4.80 -12.35
N ALA A 259 -5.72 -3.73 -11.58
CA ALA A 259 -4.48 -3.00 -11.40
C ALA A 259 -3.32 -3.83 -10.82
N GLN A 260 -3.58 -5.01 -10.22
CA GLN A 260 -2.52 -5.97 -9.87
C GLN A 260 -1.74 -6.49 -11.08
N SER A 261 -2.29 -6.39 -12.30
CA SER A 261 -1.57 -6.72 -13.54
C SER A 261 -0.48 -5.70 -13.89
N ILE A 262 -0.53 -4.48 -13.34
CA ILE A 262 0.58 -3.52 -13.46
C ILE A 262 1.76 -4.11 -12.69
N ILE A 263 2.97 -4.16 -13.23
CA ILE A 263 4.15 -4.65 -12.51
C ILE A 263 5.12 -3.50 -12.24
N HIS A 264 5.95 -3.60 -11.20
CA HIS A 264 6.92 -2.54 -10.87
C HIS A 264 7.97 -2.35 -11.96
N GLY A 265 8.58 -3.45 -12.39
CA GLY A 265 9.56 -3.43 -13.46
C GLY A 265 10.83 -2.65 -13.13
N HIS A 266 11.14 -1.68 -13.99
CA HIS A 266 12.28 -0.78 -13.80
C HIS A 266 12.19 0.04 -12.50
N TRP A 267 10.98 0.32 -12.00
CA TRP A 267 10.74 1.10 -10.79
C TRP A 267 10.32 0.22 -9.61
N SER A 268 11.04 -0.89 -9.45
CA SER A 268 10.92 -1.87 -8.37
C SER A 268 11.64 -1.46 -7.10
N GLU A 269 11.60 -2.30 -6.08
CA GLU A 269 12.24 -2.13 -4.76
C GLU A 269 13.76 -1.89 -4.81
N TRP A 270 14.37 -2.05 -5.99
CA TRP A 270 15.77 -1.76 -6.31
C TRP A 270 16.00 -0.34 -6.84
N SER A 271 14.95 0.47 -6.91
CA SER A 271 14.95 1.82 -7.49
C SER A 271 14.58 2.88 -6.45
N PRO A 272 15.10 4.11 -6.57
CA PRO A 272 14.69 5.20 -5.70
C PRO A 272 13.22 5.61 -5.88
N GLU A 273 12.64 5.33 -7.04
CA GLU A 273 11.25 5.57 -7.38
C GLU A 273 10.30 4.78 -6.48
N TYR A 274 10.56 3.49 -6.27
CA TYR A 274 9.76 2.66 -5.36
C TYR A 274 9.78 3.22 -3.93
N TRP A 275 10.97 3.48 -3.41
CA TRP A 275 11.16 3.91 -2.02
C TRP A 275 10.60 5.30 -1.75
N THR A 276 10.59 6.17 -2.76
CA THR A 276 9.94 7.49 -2.68
C THR A 276 8.44 7.34 -2.47
N VAL A 277 7.75 6.56 -3.29
CA VAL A 277 6.31 6.33 -3.10
C VAL A 277 6.05 5.60 -1.79
N ARG A 278 6.83 4.55 -1.49
CA ARG A 278 6.64 3.76 -0.27
C ARG A 278 6.76 4.60 1.01
N ARG A 279 7.63 5.61 1.04
CA ARG A 279 7.75 6.55 2.16
C ARG A 279 6.54 7.47 2.33
N SER A 280 5.85 7.79 1.25
CA SER A 280 4.63 8.61 1.32
C SER A 280 3.46 7.89 1.99
N ILE A 281 3.48 6.54 2.03
CA ILE A 281 2.44 5.70 2.63
C ILE A 281 2.64 5.65 4.15
N THR A 282 2.33 6.75 4.83
CA THR A 282 2.38 6.84 6.29
C THR A 282 1.04 6.50 6.91
N LEU A 283 1.03 5.78 8.04
CA LEU A 283 -0.20 5.44 8.76
C LEU A 283 -0.95 6.68 9.27
N ALA A 284 -2.27 6.59 9.30
CA ALA A 284 -3.12 7.61 9.90
C ALA A 284 -2.74 7.83 11.37
N ASN A 285 -2.79 9.09 11.82
CA ASN A 285 -2.27 9.48 13.14
C ASN A 285 -2.90 8.69 14.28
N HIS A 286 -4.23 8.55 14.26
CA HIS A 286 -4.96 7.84 15.31
C HIS A 286 -4.54 6.37 15.47
N LEU A 287 -4.11 5.69 14.41
CA LEU A 287 -3.62 4.30 14.50
C LEU A 287 -2.21 4.25 15.10
N ARG A 288 -1.35 5.22 14.77
CA ARG A 288 -0.02 5.36 15.40
C ARG A 288 -0.16 5.66 16.88
N ASP A 289 -1.07 6.58 17.24
CA ASP A 289 -1.35 6.94 18.63
C ASP A 289 -1.80 5.72 19.46
N ILE A 290 -2.66 4.85 18.91
CA ILE A 290 -3.07 3.58 19.56
C ILE A 290 -1.87 2.64 19.74
N GLY A 291 -1.07 2.45 18.69
CA GLY A 291 0.11 1.59 18.77
C GLY A 291 1.17 2.09 19.74
N ASP A 292 1.40 3.41 19.79
CA ASP A 292 2.35 4.05 20.71
C ASP A 292 1.87 3.99 22.16
N HIS A 293 0.56 4.15 22.38
CA HIS A 293 -0.04 3.93 23.70
C HIS A 293 0.18 2.49 24.18
N TYR A 294 -0.09 1.50 23.31
CA TYR A 294 0.13 0.09 23.64
C TYR A 294 1.61 -0.21 23.93
N ARG A 295 2.53 0.30 23.09
CA ARG A 295 3.98 0.20 23.29
C ARG A 295 4.42 0.73 24.65
N GLY A 296 3.94 1.92 25.04
CA GLY A 296 4.26 2.52 26.32
C GLY A 296 3.66 1.76 27.51
N ALA A 297 2.41 1.32 27.40
CA ALA A 297 1.67 0.70 28.50
C ALA A 297 2.12 -0.74 28.81
N TYR A 298 2.44 -1.53 27.78
CA TYR A 298 2.67 -2.98 27.93
C TYR A 298 4.09 -3.42 27.59
N LEU A 299 4.82 -2.66 26.77
CA LEU A 299 6.12 -3.07 26.22
C LEU A 299 7.29 -2.18 26.67
N HIS A 300 7.02 -1.19 27.54
CA HIS A 300 8.00 -0.19 28.02
C HIS A 300 8.81 0.44 26.88
N SER A 301 8.12 0.76 25.78
CA SER A 301 8.71 1.21 24.51
C SER A 301 8.26 2.63 24.19
N TYR A 302 9.22 3.52 23.92
CA TYR A 302 8.98 4.95 23.64
C TYR A 302 9.95 5.46 22.58
N ASP A 303 9.48 6.32 21.67
CA ASP A 303 10.27 6.71 20.50
C ASP A 303 11.65 7.35 20.80
N VAL A 304 11.74 8.12 21.88
CA VAL A 304 13.01 8.75 22.28
C VAL A 304 14.03 7.70 22.72
N SER A 305 13.65 6.78 23.62
CA SER A 305 14.53 5.70 24.09
C SER A 305 14.84 4.69 22.99
N ASP A 306 13.89 4.46 22.11
CA ASP A 306 13.95 3.47 21.05
C ASP A 306 14.65 4.02 19.80
N ARG A 307 14.96 5.33 19.79
CA ARG A 307 15.52 6.05 18.65
C ARG A 307 14.66 5.96 17.38
N THR A 308 13.34 5.91 17.58
CA THR A 308 12.30 5.87 16.54
C THR A 308 11.45 7.15 16.57
N VAL A 309 12.04 8.31 16.87
CA VAL A 309 11.31 9.58 16.74
C VAL A 309 11.04 9.85 15.26
N PRO A 310 9.77 10.03 14.82
CA PRO A 310 9.47 10.30 13.43
C PRO A 310 10.04 11.65 12.98
N PRO A 311 10.38 11.84 11.69
CA PRO A 311 10.87 13.12 11.22
C PRO A 311 9.83 14.24 11.32
N LEU A 312 10.27 15.43 11.72
CA LEU A 312 9.42 16.61 11.83
C LEU A 312 8.90 17.05 10.46
N ILE A 313 7.66 17.58 10.48
CA ILE A 313 7.05 18.24 9.33
C ILE A 313 7.97 19.33 8.76
N VAL A 314 7.83 19.55 7.47
CA VAL A 314 8.44 20.66 6.74
C VAL A 314 7.40 21.77 6.68
N GLU A 315 7.58 22.81 7.50
CA GLU A 315 6.56 23.85 7.75
C GLU A 315 5.94 24.44 6.48
N HIS A 316 6.75 24.75 5.46
CA HIS A 316 6.27 25.33 4.20
C HIS A 316 5.56 24.33 3.25
N LEU A 317 5.65 23.03 3.52
CA LEU A 317 4.94 21.98 2.77
C LEU A 317 3.69 21.47 3.49
N GLY A 318 3.51 21.84 4.76
CA GLY A 318 2.30 21.52 5.53
C GLY A 318 2.30 20.11 6.14
N PRO A 319 1.12 19.64 6.59
CA PRO A 319 0.94 18.31 7.20
C PRO A 319 1.40 17.15 6.30
N GLY A 320 1.75 16.01 6.91
CA GLY A 320 2.23 14.82 6.18
C GLY A 320 3.65 14.95 5.61
N SER A 321 4.27 16.13 5.59
CA SER A 321 5.57 16.35 4.94
C SER A 321 6.80 15.79 5.67
N GLY A 322 6.62 15.18 6.85
CA GLY A 322 7.73 14.58 7.61
C GLY A 322 8.47 13.51 6.81
N TRP A 323 7.76 12.73 5.99
CA TRP A 323 8.38 11.63 5.23
C TRP A 323 9.42 12.11 4.22
N LEU A 324 9.40 13.38 3.78
CA LEU A 324 10.36 13.96 2.83
C LEU A 324 11.76 14.16 3.41
N ARG A 325 11.93 14.07 4.74
CA ARG A 325 13.24 14.17 5.39
C ARG A 325 14.11 12.97 5.01
N SER A 326 15.40 13.21 4.79
CA SER A 326 16.33 12.18 4.32
C SER A 326 16.54 11.02 5.29
N LYS A 327 16.39 11.26 6.61
CA LYS A 327 16.58 10.26 7.67
C LYS A 327 15.70 10.58 8.87
N TRP A 328 15.44 9.55 9.66
CA TRP A 328 14.89 9.71 11.00
C TRP A 328 15.92 10.38 11.92
N PRO A 329 15.51 11.37 12.75
CA PRO A 329 16.42 12.19 13.56
C PRO A 329 17.41 11.42 14.43
N LEU A 330 17.01 10.26 14.96
CA LEU A 330 17.83 9.44 15.86
C LEU A 330 18.37 8.16 15.21
N SER A 331 18.33 8.05 13.87
CA SER A 331 18.79 6.85 13.15
C SER A 331 20.31 6.55 13.39
N PRO A 332 20.77 5.27 13.41
CA PRO A 332 19.98 4.05 13.26
C PRO A 332 18.99 3.87 14.42
N ALA A 333 17.80 3.40 14.07
CA ALA A 333 16.77 3.06 15.04
C ALA A 333 17.22 1.84 15.87
N VAL A 334 16.76 1.80 17.12
CA VAL A 334 17.16 0.79 18.09
C VAL A 334 15.97 -0.08 18.49
N GLY A 335 14.79 0.50 18.70
CA GLY A 335 13.54 -0.21 19.02
C GLY A 335 13.36 -0.49 20.52
N GLY A 336 12.11 -0.72 20.93
CA GLY A 336 11.74 -0.96 22.32
C GLY A 336 12.24 -2.30 22.86
N PRO A 337 12.26 -2.51 24.19
CA PRO A 337 12.87 -3.66 24.85
C PRO A 337 12.01 -4.95 24.75
N TYR A 338 11.56 -5.28 23.54
CA TYR A 338 10.77 -6.47 23.23
C TYR A 338 11.15 -7.04 21.86
N ILE A 339 10.80 -8.30 21.65
CA ILE A 339 10.96 -9.01 20.39
C ILE A 339 9.59 -9.13 19.74
N ALA A 340 9.44 -8.70 18.49
CA ALA A 340 8.20 -8.86 17.76
C ALA A 340 8.26 -10.06 16.82
N VAL A 341 7.21 -10.87 16.85
CA VAL A 341 7.03 -12.00 15.94
C VAL A 341 5.75 -11.80 15.17
N HIS A 342 5.85 -11.76 13.84
CA HIS A 342 4.69 -11.94 12.98
C HIS A 342 4.58 -13.40 12.56
N TRP A 343 3.58 -14.10 13.11
CA TRP A 343 3.32 -15.51 12.84
C TRP A 343 2.04 -15.68 12.02
N ARG A 344 2.20 -15.84 10.71
CA ARG A 344 1.08 -15.96 9.76
C ARG A 344 0.54 -17.39 9.75
N ARG A 345 -0.70 -17.60 10.15
CA ARG A 345 -1.40 -18.89 10.15
C ARG A 345 -2.60 -18.86 9.21
N GLY A 346 -3.80 -18.45 9.63
CA GLY A 346 -4.98 -18.29 8.79
C GLY A 346 -5.08 -19.28 7.60
N ASP A 347 -5.18 -18.74 6.38
CA ASP A 347 -5.15 -19.43 5.08
C ASP A 347 -3.75 -19.84 4.58
N PHE A 348 -2.67 -19.57 5.33
CA PHE A 348 -1.36 -20.21 5.07
C PHE A 348 -1.33 -21.69 5.47
N VAL A 349 -2.36 -22.14 6.18
CA VAL A 349 -2.60 -23.53 6.55
C VAL A 349 -3.86 -24.00 5.83
N THR A 350 -3.69 -24.81 4.79
CA THR A 350 -4.83 -25.39 4.06
C THR A 350 -4.85 -26.90 4.23
N THR A 351 -5.97 -27.40 4.76
CA THR A 351 -6.24 -28.82 4.92
C THR A 351 -7.26 -29.24 3.86
N SER A 352 -6.80 -30.00 2.87
CA SER A 352 -7.66 -30.56 1.82
C SER A 352 -7.92 -32.03 2.12
N THR A 353 -9.19 -32.37 2.35
CA THR A 353 -9.64 -33.75 2.50
C THR A 353 -10.16 -34.25 1.16
N THR A 354 -9.40 -35.14 0.52
CA THR A 354 -9.86 -35.78 -0.72
C THR A 354 -10.90 -36.86 -0.39
N THR A 355 -11.87 -37.10 -1.29
CA THR A 355 -12.92 -38.14 -1.17
C THR A 355 -12.40 -39.56 -0.94
N THR A 356 -11.09 -39.77 -1.09
CA THR A 356 -10.35 -41.01 -0.82
C THR A 356 -9.47 -40.89 0.43
N THR A 357 -10.02 -40.56 1.61
CA THR A 357 -9.42 -40.66 2.98
C THR A 357 -8.00 -40.12 3.20
N THR A 358 -7.41 -39.42 2.25
CA THR A 358 -6.07 -38.83 2.33
C THR A 358 -6.22 -37.35 2.58
N THR A 359 -5.82 -36.94 3.79
CA THR A 359 -5.77 -35.54 4.20
C THR A 359 -4.38 -35.01 3.85
N SER A 360 -4.31 -34.07 2.92
CA SER A 360 -3.05 -33.35 2.63
C SER A 360 -3.14 -31.97 3.27
N THR A 361 -2.15 -31.64 4.11
CA THR A 361 -2.01 -30.31 4.69
C THR A 361 -0.79 -29.66 4.04
N SER A 362 -1.01 -28.62 3.23
CA SER A 362 0.09 -27.77 2.79
C SER A 362 0.24 -26.65 3.82
N ASN A 363 1.40 -26.62 4.47
CA ASN A 363 1.67 -25.67 5.52
C ASN A 363 2.78 -24.72 5.08
N ARG A 364 2.43 -23.47 4.79
CA ARG A 364 3.39 -22.40 4.43
C ARG A 364 3.95 -21.66 5.64
N SER A 365 3.59 -22.08 6.85
CA SER A 365 4.01 -21.49 8.12
C SER A 365 4.22 -22.58 9.17
N PRO A 366 5.15 -22.46 10.11
CA PRO A 366 5.31 -23.48 11.16
C PRO A 366 4.06 -23.56 12.06
N ASP A 367 3.81 -24.74 12.63
CA ASP A 367 2.86 -24.92 13.73
C ASP A 367 3.38 -24.31 15.04
N SER A 368 2.57 -24.28 16.10
CA SER A 368 2.94 -23.65 17.38
C SER A 368 4.22 -24.22 18.00
N VAL A 369 4.46 -25.53 17.88
CA VAL A 369 5.64 -26.20 18.45
C VAL A 369 6.90 -25.81 17.69
N SER A 370 6.86 -25.90 16.36
CA SER A 370 7.98 -25.51 15.51
C SER A 370 8.25 -24.00 15.59
N ALA A 371 7.21 -23.17 15.64
CA ALA A 371 7.32 -21.72 15.80
C ALA A 371 7.96 -21.38 17.15
N ALA A 372 7.52 -21.99 18.26
CA ALA A 372 8.10 -21.76 19.57
C ALA A 372 9.60 -22.09 19.59
N GLN A 373 9.99 -23.25 19.05
CA GLN A 373 11.39 -23.64 18.98
C GLN A 373 12.23 -22.63 18.17
N GLN A 374 11.73 -22.23 16.99
CA GLN A 374 12.38 -21.24 16.13
C GLN A 374 12.54 -19.87 16.82
N ILE A 375 11.50 -19.41 17.51
CA ILE A 375 11.51 -18.16 18.28
C ILE A 375 12.56 -18.26 19.39
N LEU A 376 12.50 -19.30 20.24
CA LEU A 376 13.42 -19.48 21.36
C LEU A 376 14.89 -19.54 20.90
N ASP A 377 15.18 -20.21 19.80
CA ASP A 377 16.53 -20.27 19.22
C ASP A 377 17.01 -18.89 18.77
N ALA A 378 16.16 -18.11 18.10
CA ALA A 378 16.50 -16.75 17.69
C ALA A 378 16.70 -15.80 18.88
N ILE A 379 15.82 -15.86 19.88
CA ILE A 379 15.95 -15.04 21.09
C ILE A 379 17.24 -15.38 21.83
N LYS A 380 17.55 -16.68 21.98
CA LYS A 380 18.79 -17.13 22.62
C LYS A 380 20.03 -16.60 21.91
N ILE A 381 20.05 -16.60 20.58
CA ILE A 381 21.15 -16.06 19.79
C ILE A 381 21.22 -14.54 19.94
N PHE A 382 20.09 -13.84 19.83
CA PHE A 382 20.03 -12.39 19.92
C PHE A 382 20.50 -11.87 21.28
N ASN A 383 19.98 -12.45 22.38
CA ASN A 383 20.33 -12.05 23.75
C ASN A 383 21.81 -12.28 24.10
N GLN A 384 22.56 -13.11 23.37
CA GLN A 384 24.02 -13.26 23.59
C GLN A 384 24.80 -11.98 23.29
N TYR A 385 24.23 -11.07 22.50
CA TYR A 385 24.88 -9.85 22.04
C TYR A 385 24.27 -8.58 22.64
N GLU A 386 23.23 -8.70 23.46
CA GLU A 386 22.58 -7.56 24.12
C GLU A 386 23.08 -7.39 25.55
N ASP A 387 23.34 -6.14 25.96
CA ASP A 387 23.74 -5.81 27.33
C ASP A 387 22.66 -6.17 28.36
N ARG A 388 21.39 -6.19 27.93
CA ARG A 388 20.25 -6.59 28.74
C ARG A 388 19.44 -7.61 27.97
N HIS A 389 19.23 -8.77 28.57
CA HIS A 389 18.37 -9.80 28.00
C HIS A 389 16.94 -9.27 27.85
N ILE A 390 16.36 -9.49 26.68
CA ILE A 390 14.94 -9.27 26.45
C ILE A 390 14.19 -10.53 26.81
N ASP A 391 13.19 -10.39 27.68
CA ASP A 391 12.29 -11.44 28.15
C ASP A 391 10.83 -11.23 27.70
N THR A 392 10.60 -10.19 26.88
CA THR A 392 9.27 -9.78 26.41
C THR A 392 9.11 -10.05 24.92
N VAL A 393 8.01 -10.73 24.54
CA VAL A 393 7.66 -11.08 23.16
C VAL A 393 6.30 -10.49 22.81
N TYR A 394 6.21 -9.79 21.68
CA TYR A 394 4.95 -9.36 21.09
C TYR A 394 4.60 -10.25 19.90
N LEU A 395 3.38 -10.78 19.86
CA LEU A 395 2.87 -11.63 18.79
C LEU A 395 1.82 -10.91 17.95
N ALA A 396 2.11 -10.73 16.66
CA ALA A 396 1.11 -10.40 15.63
C ALA A 396 0.75 -11.68 14.86
N THR A 397 -0.51 -12.11 14.92
CA THR A 397 -0.95 -13.37 14.30
C THR A 397 -2.44 -13.33 13.96
N ASP A 398 -2.82 -14.09 12.93
CA ASP A 398 -4.19 -14.33 12.47
C ASP A 398 -4.68 -15.76 12.83
N THR A 399 -4.04 -16.39 13.81
CA THR A 399 -4.40 -17.72 14.29
C THR A 399 -5.56 -17.69 15.27
N ASP A 400 -6.23 -18.83 15.47
CA ASP A 400 -7.29 -18.94 16.48
C ASP A 400 -6.74 -18.86 17.92
N LYS A 401 -7.66 -18.59 18.86
CA LYS A 401 -7.31 -18.44 20.27
C LYS A 401 -6.63 -19.67 20.87
N GLN A 402 -7.00 -20.88 20.45
CA GLN A 402 -6.43 -22.10 21.01
C GLN A 402 -4.96 -22.25 20.60
N GLU A 403 -4.65 -22.02 19.33
CA GLU A 403 -3.29 -22.11 18.82
C GLU A 403 -2.41 -20.95 19.33
N LEU A 404 -2.97 -19.75 19.51
CA LEU A 404 -2.29 -18.63 20.16
C LEU A 404 -1.89 -18.96 21.61
N GLU A 405 -2.81 -19.48 22.42
CA GLU A 405 -2.51 -19.86 23.81
C GLU A 405 -1.53 -21.04 23.90
N SER A 406 -1.57 -21.96 22.92
CA SER A 406 -0.56 -23.02 22.79
C SER A 406 0.84 -22.42 22.59
N LEU A 407 1.00 -21.48 21.66
CA LEU A 407 2.28 -20.82 21.43
C LEU A 407 2.74 -20.02 22.66
N LYS A 408 1.86 -19.24 23.30
CA LYS A 408 2.17 -18.52 24.54
C LYS A 408 2.71 -19.45 25.62
N SER A 409 2.07 -20.61 25.81
CA SER A 409 2.48 -21.60 26.81
C SER A 409 3.86 -22.18 26.51
N LEU A 410 4.17 -22.44 25.23
CA LEU A 410 5.47 -22.96 24.79
C LEU A 410 6.61 -21.94 24.91
N LEU A 411 6.29 -20.65 24.95
CA LEU A 411 7.26 -19.57 25.12
C LEU A 411 7.54 -19.24 26.60
N TYR A 412 6.97 -19.95 27.58
CA TYR A 412 7.32 -19.75 28.99
C TYR A 412 8.84 -19.96 29.22
N PRO A 413 9.54 -19.09 30.00
CA PRO A 413 9.02 -18.05 30.89
C PRO A 413 8.94 -16.63 30.31
N PHE A 414 9.00 -16.45 28.99
CA PHE A 414 8.89 -15.13 28.38
C PHE A 414 7.52 -14.49 28.64
N GLN A 415 7.48 -13.17 28.80
CA GLN A 415 6.25 -12.39 28.88
C GLN A 415 5.71 -12.19 27.46
N VAL A 416 4.57 -12.79 27.14
CA VAL A 416 4.01 -12.77 25.78
C VAL A 416 2.79 -11.87 25.70
N PHE A 417 2.86 -10.85 24.86
CA PHE A 417 1.82 -9.88 24.60
C PHE A 417 1.23 -10.06 23.19
N HIS A 418 -0.05 -9.73 23.04
CA HIS A 418 -0.77 -9.71 21.78
C HIS A 418 -1.84 -8.62 21.89
N PHE A 419 -1.95 -7.77 20.87
CA PHE A 419 -2.96 -6.72 20.87
C PHE A 419 -4.33 -7.32 20.57
N GLU A 420 -5.25 -7.25 21.54
CA GLU A 420 -6.63 -7.71 21.38
C GLU A 420 -7.57 -6.49 21.53
N PRO A 421 -8.31 -6.09 20.49
CA PRO A 421 -9.21 -4.94 20.57
C PRO A 421 -10.47 -5.26 21.39
N SER A 422 -11.00 -4.25 22.08
CA SER A 422 -12.38 -4.25 22.57
C SER A 422 -13.38 -4.16 21.42
N GLU A 423 -14.67 -4.40 21.69
CA GLU A 423 -15.72 -4.31 20.68
C GLU A 423 -15.85 -2.90 20.09
N SER A 424 -15.77 -1.85 20.92
CA SER A 424 -15.80 -0.46 20.46
C SER A 424 -14.61 -0.10 19.57
N GLU A 425 -13.44 -0.61 19.92
CA GLU A 425 -12.22 -0.42 19.15
C GLU A 425 -12.29 -1.15 17.81
N TRP A 426 -12.77 -2.40 17.81
CA TRP A 426 -13.04 -3.16 16.60
C TRP A 426 -13.99 -2.40 15.67
N LEU A 427 -15.09 -1.85 16.19
CA LEU A 427 -16.03 -1.04 15.40
C LEU A 427 -15.40 0.25 14.84
N SER A 428 -14.39 0.81 15.52
CA SER A 428 -13.76 2.07 15.12
C SER A 428 -12.79 1.93 13.95
N TYR A 429 -11.95 0.89 13.96
CA TYR A 429 -10.85 0.76 12.98
C TYR A 429 -10.80 -0.59 12.27
N GLY A 430 -11.59 -1.55 12.72
CA GLY A 430 -11.82 -2.81 12.04
C GLY A 430 -10.56 -3.67 11.85
N PRO A 431 -10.67 -4.72 11.02
CA PRO A 431 -9.57 -5.65 10.75
C PRO A 431 -8.38 -4.97 10.05
N GLY A 432 -8.64 -3.98 9.18
CA GLY A 432 -7.59 -3.23 8.50
C GLY A 432 -6.75 -2.36 9.44
N GLY A 433 -7.40 -1.63 10.35
CA GLY A 433 -6.71 -0.77 11.30
C GLY A 433 -5.95 -1.58 12.35
N LEU A 434 -6.54 -2.69 12.81
CA LEU A 434 -5.89 -3.65 13.69
C LEU A 434 -4.60 -4.21 13.08
N ALA A 435 -4.67 -4.66 11.83
CA ALA A 435 -3.50 -5.14 11.10
C ALA A 435 -2.39 -4.08 11.00
N LEU A 436 -2.74 -2.80 10.86
CA LEU A 436 -1.78 -1.70 10.83
C LEU A 436 -1.19 -1.38 12.21
N ILE A 437 -1.97 -1.49 13.28
CA ILE A 437 -1.48 -1.36 14.66
C ILE A 437 -0.47 -2.47 14.96
N ASP A 438 -0.78 -3.72 14.59
CA ASP A 438 0.17 -4.84 14.70
C ASP A 438 1.47 -4.56 13.93
N GLN A 439 1.37 -4.10 12.68
CA GLN A 439 2.56 -3.76 11.90
C GLN A 439 3.37 -2.64 12.55
N TRP A 440 2.71 -1.62 13.11
CA TRP A 440 3.36 -0.52 13.80
C TRP A 440 4.12 -1.00 15.04
N ILE A 441 3.47 -1.79 15.89
CA ILE A 441 4.09 -2.36 17.09
C ILE A 441 5.24 -3.30 16.69
N CYS A 442 5.07 -4.15 15.68
CA CYS A 442 6.15 -5.01 15.20
C CYS A 442 7.34 -4.21 14.64
N ALA A 443 7.07 -3.12 13.93
CA ALA A 443 8.12 -2.30 13.31
C ALA A 443 9.00 -1.60 14.36
N HIS A 444 8.50 -1.38 15.58
CA HIS A 444 9.22 -0.69 16.66
C HIS A 444 9.98 -1.61 17.63
N ALA A 445 9.95 -2.92 17.43
CA ALA A 445 10.65 -3.87 18.30
C ALA A 445 12.18 -3.77 18.18
N ARG A 446 12.92 -4.13 19.24
CA ARG A 446 14.38 -4.30 19.18
C ARG A 446 14.78 -5.31 18.10
N TYR A 447 14.05 -6.40 18.04
CA TYR A 447 14.31 -7.52 17.14
C TYR A 447 13.00 -8.00 16.53
N PHE A 448 12.98 -8.18 15.21
CA PHE A 448 11.80 -8.63 14.49
C PHE A 448 12.05 -9.98 13.80
N ILE A 449 11.04 -10.85 13.90
CA ILE A 449 10.95 -12.15 13.23
C ILE A 449 9.64 -12.19 12.44
N GLY A 450 9.72 -12.28 11.12
CA GLY A 450 8.57 -12.40 10.23
C GLY A 450 8.17 -13.84 9.92
N THR A 451 7.23 -14.02 8.98
CA THR A 451 6.91 -15.32 8.37
C THR A 451 7.31 -15.30 6.89
N SER A 452 7.95 -16.37 6.40
CA SER A 452 8.34 -16.54 4.99
C SER A 452 7.20 -16.20 4.02
N SER A 453 7.52 -15.48 2.95
CA SER A 453 6.60 -15.16 1.84
C SER A 453 5.34 -14.37 2.22
N SER A 454 5.26 -13.81 3.43
CA SER A 454 4.10 -13.02 3.85
C SER A 454 4.25 -11.55 3.48
N THR A 455 3.28 -11.04 2.69
CA THR A 455 3.22 -9.61 2.36
C THR A 455 3.03 -8.72 3.59
N PHE A 456 2.42 -9.22 4.67
CA PHE A 456 2.34 -8.52 5.96
C PHE A 456 3.73 -8.30 6.55
N THR A 457 4.57 -9.35 6.57
CA THR A 457 5.99 -9.25 6.97
C THR A 457 6.74 -8.27 6.10
N PHE A 458 6.55 -8.30 4.76
CA PHE A 458 7.27 -7.39 3.87
C PHE A 458 6.99 -5.92 4.20
N ARG A 459 5.75 -5.57 4.56
CA ARG A 459 5.42 -4.18 4.94
C ARG A 459 6.08 -3.75 6.25
N ILE A 460 6.24 -4.65 7.23
CA ILE A 460 7.00 -4.38 8.46
C ILE A 460 8.48 -4.17 8.15
N VAL A 461 9.08 -5.03 7.33
CA VAL A 461 10.50 -4.94 6.93
C VAL A 461 10.78 -3.62 6.24
N GLU A 462 9.90 -3.16 5.36
CA GLU A 462 10.02 -1.85 4.72
C GLU A 462 9.97 -0.70 5.72
N GLU A 463 9.03 -0.75 6.67
CA GLU A 463 8.89 0.29 7.70
C GLU A 463 10.15 0.37 8.58
N ARG A 464 10.68 -0.79 9.00
CA ARG A 464 11.95 -0.89 9.73
C ARG A 464 13.13 -0.37 8.91
N SER A 465 13.12 -0.62 7.60
CA SER A 465 14.16 -0.15 6.68
C SER A 465 14.10 1.38 6.50
N ILE A 466 12.90 1.97 6.46
CA ILE A 466 12.69 3.43 6.42
C ILE A 466 13.15 4.09 7.72
N MET A 467 12.87 3.49 8.87
CA MET A 467 13.36 3.96 10.18
C MET A 467 14.88 3.83 10.34
N GLY A 468 15.51 2.96 9.53
CA GLY A 468 16.94 2.72 9.57
C GLY A 468 17.36 1.72 10.66
N PHE A 469 16.52 0.74 10.96
CA PHE A 469 16.91 -0.42 11.77
C PHE A 469 18.01 -1.22 11.06
N LEU A 470 18.83 -1.90 11.86
CA LEU A 470 19.88 -2.77 11.32
C LEU A 470 19.27 -4.03 10.70
N LYS A 471 19.90 -4.51 9.62
CA LYS A 471 19.45 -5.67 8.83
C LYS A 471 19.36 -6.95 9.66
N ASN A 472 20.31 -7.18 10.55
CA ASN A 472 20.33 -8.33 11.46
C ASN A 472 19.15 -8.34 12.45
N THR A 473 18.56 -7.18 12.75
CA THR A 473 17.36 -7.07 13.61
C THR A 473 16.04 -7.07 12.84
N THR A 474 16.09 -7.18 11.51
CA THR A 474 14.94 -6.93 10.62
C THR A 474 14.68 -8.07 9.65
N LEU A 475 15.72 -8.69 9.09
CA LEU A 475 15.62 -9.68 8.01
C LEU A 475 15.66 -11.11 8.54
N ASN A 476 14.81 -11.40 9.52
CA ASN A 476 14.68 -12.74 10.13
C ASN A 476 13.27 -13.26 9.91
N ASN A 477 13.11 -14.55 9.61
CA ASN A 477 11.79 -15.13 9.38
C ASN A 477 11.67 -16.59 9.78
N LEU A 478 10.49 -16.92 10.29
CA LEU A 478 10.01 -18.28 10.50
C LEU A 478 9.92 -19.01 9.17
N CYS A 479 10.34 -20.28 9.21
CA CYS A 479 10.32 -21.20 8.09
C CYS A 479 9.23 -22.26 8.31
N PRO A 480 8.50 -22.68 7.25
CA PRO A 480 7.47 -23.71 7.36
C PRO A 480 8.04 -25.06 7.80
N ASN A 481 9.19 -25.43 7.22
CA ASN A 481 9.93 -26.64 7.53
C ASN A 481 11.38 -26.26 7.84
N GLY A 482 11.94 -26.80 8.92
CA GLY A 482 13.33 -26.58 9.28
C GLY A 482 13.57 -25.41 10.25
N PRO A 483 14.84 -25.01 10.45
CA PRO A 483 15.20 -23.99 11.41
C PRO A 483 14.82 -22.59 10.94
N ILE A 484 14.76 -21.65 11.88
CA ILE A 484 14.55 -20.23 11.59
C ILE A 484 15.62 -19.69 10.64
N HIS A 485 15.20 -18.81 9.73
CA HIS A 485 16.14 -18.06 8.90
C HIS A 485 16.54 -16.76 9.60
N LEU A 486 17.83 -16.65 9.95
CA LEU A 486 18.44 -15.46 10.54
C LEU A 486 19.33 -14.76 9.52
N TYR A 487 19.28 -13.44 9.49
CA TYR A 487 20.12 -12.65 8.59
C TYR A 487 21.61 -12.89 8.87
N LYS A 488 22.37 -13.16 7.79
CA LYS A 488 23.83 -13.24 7.82
C LYS A 488 24.40 -12.31 6.75
N PRO A 489 25.31 -11.38 7.09
CA PRO A 489 25.90 -10.48 6.12
C PRO A 489 26.71 -11.28 5.08
N ASN A 490 26.65 -10.84 3.81
CA ASN A 490 27.38 -11.43 2.68
C ASN A 490 27.07 -12.91 2.35
N HIS A 491 25.99 -13.47 2.90
CA HIS A 491 25.48 -14.79 2.54
C HIS A 491 24.28 -14.64 1.60
N TYR A 492 24.52 -14.75 0.30
CA TYR A 492 23.45 -14.98 -0.67
C TYR A 492 23.16 -16.48 -0.66
N ASN A 493 22.07 -16.90 -0.01
CA ASN A 493 21.68 -18.30 -0.02
C ASN A 493 21.29 -18.71 -1.44
N ILE A 494 22.17 -19.49 -2.07
CA ILE A 494 21.90 -20.21 -3.30
C ILE A 494 21.23 -21.53 -2.90
N GLN A 495 20.00 -21.73 -3.38
CA GLN A 495 19.16 -22.95 -3.39
C GLN A 495 18.02 -23.12 -2.36
N SER A 496 16.80 -23.18 -2.93
CA SER A 496 15.84 -24.31 -2.83
C SER A 496 15.39 -24.77 -1.43
N SER A 497 15.29 -23.88 -0.46
CA SER A 497 14.53 -24.17 0.77
C SER A 497 13.09 -23.67 0.61
N THR A 498 12.12 -24.32 1.25
CA THR A 498 10.72 -23.83 1.36
C THR A 498 10.61 -22.55 2.21
N CYS A 499 11.73 -22.01 2.66
CA CYS A 499 11.84 -20.77 3.41
C CYS A 499 12.47 -19.69 2.53
N GLU A 500 11.63 -18.78 2.05
CA GLU A 500 12.04 -17.59 1.31
C GLU A 500 12.71 -16.61 2.27
N THR A 501 13.91 -16.15 1.90
CA THR A 501 14.68 -15.19 2.70
C THR A 501 14.13 -13.79 2.50
N LEU A 502 14.04 -13.01 3.58
CA LEU A 502 13.74 -11.58 3.46
C LEU A 502 14.85 -10.86 2.70
N THR A 503 14.46 -10.04 1.73
CA THR A 503 15.38 -9.33 0.85
C THR A 503 16.03 -8.14 1.55
N GLU A 504 17.34 -8.02 1.38
CA GLU A 504 18.08 -6.83 1.74
C GLU A 504 17.94 -5.77 0.65
N TRP A 505 17.16 -4.73 0.92
CA TRP A 505 17.02 -3.61 -0.01
C TRP A 505 18.04 -2.50 0.26
N SER A 506 18.62 -1.96 -0.80
CA SER A 506 19.33 -0.68 -0.74
C SER A 506 18.30 0.43 -0.80
N VAL A 507 17.87 0.91 0.37
CA VAL A 507 16.94 2.02 0.47
C VAL A 507 17.61 3.29 -0.05
N ILE A 508 17.21 3.73 -1.24
CA ILE A 508 17.72 4.91 -1.92
C ILE A 508 16.55 5.85 -2.15
N TYR A 509 16.73 7.15 -1.93
CA TYR A 509 15.67 8.14 -2.12
C TYR A 509 15.99 9.10 -3.25
N GLU A 510 14.95 9.48 -4.01
CA GLU A 510 15.08 10.51 -5.03
C GLU A 510 15.38 11.86 -4.38
N LYS A 511 16.37 12.58 -4.92
CA LYS A 511 16.79 13.89 -4.38
C LYS A 511 15.64 14.91 -4.40
N GLN A 512 14.80 14.87 -5.44
CA GLN A 512 13.67 15.80 -5.60
C GLN A 512 12.58 15.61 -4.52
N TYR A 513 12.46 14.40 -3.94
CA TYR A 513 11.55 14.09 -2.83
C TYR A 513 12.30 13.92 -1.50
N THR A 514 13.50 14.54 -1.39
CA THR A 514 14.35 14.40 -0.20
C THR A 514 14.93 15.73 0.24
N ILE A 515 14.47 16.22 1.38
CA ILE A 515 14.98 17.45 2.00
C ILE A 515 16.14 17.09 2.92
N SER A 516 17.31 17.63 2.61
CA SER A 516 18.48 17.54 3.47
C SER A 516 18.28 18.39 4.73
N SER A 517 18.79 17.92 5.87
CA SER A 517 18.86 18.69 7.11
C SER A 517 19.93 19.78 7.01
N SER A 518 19.73 20.77 6.14
CA SER A 518 20.56 21.98 6.09
C SER A 518 20.02 23.05 7.05
N SER A 519 19.98 22.69 8.33
CA SER A 519 19.99 23.65 9.43
C SER A 519 20.44 22.88 10.66
N PRO A 520 21.55 23.27 11.32
CA PRO A 520 21.76 22.80 12.67
C PRO A 520 20.50 23.26 13.41
N ILE A 521 19.79 22.32 14.03
CA ILE A 521 18.90 22.67 15.11
C ILE A 521 19.78 23.52 16.04
N LYS A 522 19.59 24.85 16.04
CA LYS A 522 20.08 25.66 17.14
C LYS A 522 19.55 24.94 18.36
N SER A 523 20.47 24.52 19.21
CA SER A 523 20.27 23.71 20.41
C SER A 523 19.46 24.46 21.49
N SER A 524 18.38 25.13 21.11
CA SER A 524 17.49 25.90 21.97
C SER A 524 16.10 25.27 22.09
N LEU A 525 15.94 24.00 21.68
CA LEU A 525 14.73 23.20 21.93
C LEU A 525 15.03 21.89 22.67
N ILE A 526 16.25 21.75 23.23
CA ILE A 526 16.58 20.74 24.26
C ILE A 526 16.53 21.41 25.65
N SER A 527 15.66 22.40 25.83
CA SER A 527 15.43 23.05 27.13
C SER A 527 13.99 22.90 27.63
N ASP A 528 13.21 21.98 27.05
CA ASP A 528 11.90 21.57 27.59
C ASP A 528 11.99 20.28 28.43
N GLU A 529 13.20 19.82 28.77
CA GLU A 529 13.45 18.91 29.92
C GLU A 529 13.09 19.56 31.28
N LEU A 530 12.73 20.84 31.31
CA LEU A 530 12.39 21.58 32.54
C LEU A 530 10.89 21.83 32.76
N LEU A 531 10.00 21.39 31.85
CA LEU A 531 8.54 21.54 32.02
C LEU A 531 7.82 20.24 32.41
N LEU A 532 8.43 19.07 32.21
CA LEU A 532 7.85 17.79 32.62
C LEU A 532 8.18 17.38 34.08
N ASN A 533 9.21 18.00 34.68
CA ASN A 533 9.65 17.70 36.05
C ASN A 533 8.95 18.51 37.16
N ARG A 534 7.91 19.29 36.84
CA ARG A 534 7.13 20.05 37.84
C ARG A 534 5.75 19.47 38.17
N GLN A 535 5.38 18.32 37.60
CA GLN A 535 4.07 17.69 37.84
C GLN A 535 4.13 16.27 38.43
N ILE A 536 5.30 15.76 38.83
CA ILE A 536 5.45 14.40 39.41
C ILE A 536 6.24 14.47 40.73
N THR A 537 5.91 15.42 41.61
CA THR A 537 6.42 15.41 43.01
C THR A 537 5.37 15.75 44.07
N ASP A 538 4.08 15.73 43.74
CA ASP A 538 3.01 15.64 44.73
C ASP A 538 2.09 14.48 44.31
N GLU A 539 1.94 13.49 45.20
CA GLU A 539 1.16 12.23 45.09
C GLU A 539 1.82 11.03 44.37
N LEU A 540 2.84 10.45 45.03
CA LEU A 540 2.90 9.02 45.44
C LEU A 540 4.24 8.70 46.12
#